data_AF-K6TYY2-F1
#
_entry.id   AF-K6TYY2-F1
#
_cell.length_a   1.000
_cell.length_b   1.000
_cell.length_c   1.000
_cell.angle_alpha   90.00
_cell.angle_beta   90.00
_cell.angle_gamma   90.00
#
_symmetry.space_group_name_H-M   'P 1'
#
loop_
_entity.id
_entity.type
_entity.pdbx_description
1 polymer ?
#
loop_
_entity_poly.entity_id
_entity_poly.type
_entity_poly.pdbx_seq_one_letter_code
_entity_poly.pdbx_strand_id
1 'polypeptide(L)'
;MFYLFLDLIKSQTTEDEFRKILKDTDDDIKFNRIHFGKTTDLKEYIRICAICVKVYSRTVTKNMQNILDALDRIVAATFEINDKGTGKSLKEIIEEDVRKVKEQEVSYANHIN
;
A
#
# COMPACT_ATOMS: atom_id res chain seq x y z
N MET A 1 9.13 -3.04 -7.56
CA MET A 1 8.76 -2.92 -6.13
C MET A 1 7.84 -1.73 -5.91
N PHE A 2 8.30 -0.50 -6.16
CA PHE A 2 7.47 0.71 -6.02
C PHE A 2 6.22 0.71 -6.92
N TYR A 3 6.36 0.40 -8.21
CA TYR A 3 5.21 0.34 -9.12
C TYR A 3 4.18 -0.74 -8.73
N LEU A 4 4.63 -1.91 -8.27
CA LEU A 4 3.73 -2.97 -7.78
C LEU A 4 2.95 -2.54 -6.53
N PHE A 5 3.58 -1.76 -5.65
CA PHE A 5 2.92 -1.17 -4.49
C PHE A 5 1.86 -0.14 -4.91
N LEU A 6 2.15 0.70 -5.91
CA LEU A 6 1.17 1.64 -6.46
C LEU A 6 0.00 0.92 -7.14
N ASP A 7 0.26 -0.15 -7.88
CA ASP A 7 -0.77 -0.97 -8.51
C ASP A 7 -1.68 -1.62 -7.46
N LEU A 8 -1.11 -2.11 -6.36
CA LEU A 8 -1.88 -2.65 -5.24
C LEU A 8 -2.83 -1.60 -4.66
N ILE A 9 -2.34 -0.39 -4.35
CA ILE A 9 -3.19 0.69 -3.83
C ILE A 9 -4.28 1.04 -4.84
N LYS A 10 -3.92 1.20 -6.12
CA LYS A 10 -4.85 1.59 -7.19
C LYS A 10 -5.98 0.57 -7.39
N SER A 11 -5.68 -0.74 -7.31
CA SER A 11 -6.71 -1.80 -7.44
C SER A 11 -7.74 -1.80 -6.31
N GLN A 12 -7.45 -1.14 -5.20
CA GLN A 12 -8.25 -1.18 -3.97
C GLN A 12 -8.85 0.18 -3.59
N THR A 13 -8.61 1.19 -4.42
CA THR A 13 -9.07 2.56 -4.21
C THR A 13 -9.74 3.06 -5.49
N THR A 14 -10.70 3.97 -5.35
CA THR A 14 -11.17 4.72 -6.51
C THR A 14 -10.05 5.62 -7.04
N GLU A 15 -10.18 6.07 -8.29
CA GLU A 15 -9.17 6.95 -8.89
C GLU A 15 -8.99 8.25 -8.08
N ASP A 16 -10.07 8.80 -7.53
CA ASP A 16 -10.03 10.01 -6.71
C ASP A 16 -9.32 9.76 -5.38
N GLU A 17 -9.62 8.64 -4.71
CA GLU A 17 -8.94 8.24 -3.47
C GLU A 17 -7.45 8.00 -3.72
N PHE A 18 -7.10 7.29 -4.80
CA PHE A 18 -5.72 7.03 -5.19
C PHE A 18 -4.93 8.32 -5.39
N ARG A 19 -5.48 9.26 -6.17
CA ARG A 19 -4.87 10.58 -6.41
C ARG A 19 -4.70 11.35 -5.11
N LYS A 20 -5.69 11.28 -4.23
CA LYS A 20 -5.67 11.99 -2.95
C LYS A 20 -4.63 11.43 -1.99
N ILE A 21 -4.49 10.10 -1.92
CA ILE A 21 -3.46 9.42 -1.14
C ILE A 21 -2.05 9.81 -1.62
N LEU A 22 -1.81 9.83 -2.93
CA LEU A 22 -0.51 10.23 -3.48
C LEU A 22 -0.20 11.69 -3.20
N LYS A 23 -1.19 12.57 -3.38
CA LYS A 23 -1.03 13.99 -3.06
C LYS A 23 -0.67 14.21 -1.60
N ASP A 24 -1.39 13.56 -0.67
CA ASP A 24 -1.13 13.71 0.76
C ASP A 24 0.24 13.13 1.15
N THR A 25 0.69 12.07 0.47
CA THR A 25 2.05 11.51 0.62
C THR A 25 3.12 12.51 0.18
N ASP A 26 2.94 13.12 -1.00
CA ASP A 26 3.89 14.09 -1.54
C ASP A 26 3.93 15.39 -0.70
N ASP A 27 2.78 15.83 -0.20
CA ASP A 27 2.67 16.98 0.70
C ASP A 27 3.41 16.72 2.02
N ASP A 28 3.31 15.51 2.60
CA ASP A 28 4.03 15.13 3.82
C ASP A 28 5.55 15.07 3.59
N ILE A 29 6.01 14.50 2.47
CA ILE A 29 7.42 14.50 2.08
C ILE A 29 7.93 15.92 1.91
N LYS A 30 7.16 16.78 1.22
CA LYS A 30 7.53 18.18 1.00
C LYS A 30 7.60 18.94 2.31
N PHE A 31 6.64 18.75 3.22
CA PHE A 31 6.67 19.32 4.56
C PHE A 31 7.91 18.87 5.31
N ASN A 32 8.20 17.57 5.31
CA ASN A 32 9.35 17.00 6.01
C ASN A 32 10.69 17.52 5.48
N ARG A 33 10.79 17.72 4.16
CA ARG A 33 11.96 18.31 3.52
C ARG A 33 12.14 19.78 3.86
N ILE A 34 11.08 20.59 3.77
CA ILE A 34 11.15 22.03 3.99
C ILE A 34 11.39 22.37 5.46
N HIS A 35 10.65 21.72 6.37
CA HIS A 35 10.63 22.10 7.78
C HIS A 35 11.68 21.38 8.62
N PHE A 36 12.08 20.16 8.23
CA PHE A 36 13.04 19.36 9.01
C PHE A 36 14.32 19.01 8.25
N GLY A 37 14.46 19.46 6.99
CA GLY A 37 15.64 19.16 6.17
C GLY A 37 15.82 17.67 5.87
N LYS A 38 14.77 16.86 6.04
CA LYS A 38 14.85 15.40 5.85
C LYS A 38 14.80 15.07 4.35
N THR A 39 15.67 14.16 3.93
CA THR A 39 15.61 13.52 2.62
C THR A 39 14.80 12.23 2.73
N THR A 40 13.90 12.01 1.77
CA THR A 40 13.07 10.79 1.73
C THR A 40 13.61 9.89 0.64
N ASP A 41 14.01 8.68 1.00
CA ASP A 41 14.35 7.63 0.04
C ASP A 41 13.09 6.86 -0.40
N LEU A 42 13.25 5.90 -1.31
CA LEU A 42 12.12 5.12 -1.83
C LEU A 42 11.44 4.26 -0.74
N LYS A 43 12.18 3.79 0.28
CA LYS A 43 11.61 2.98 1.37
C LYS A 43 10.77 3.86 2.29
N GLU A 44 11.25 5.05 2.62
CA GLU A 44 10.48 6.03 3.40
C GLU A 44 9.26 6.54 2.66
N TYR A 45 9.34 6.71 1.33
CA TYR A 45 8.15 7.01 0.53
C TYR A 45 7.07 5.94 0.71
N ILE A 46 7.43 4.66 0.54
CA ILE A 46 6.48 3.54 0.70
C ILE A 46 5.86 3.55 2.10
N ARG A 47 6.66 3.86 3.13
CA ARG A 47 6.19 3.96 4.51
C ARG A 47 5.18 5.08 4.71
N ILE A 48 5.49 6.29 4.25
CA ILE A 48 4.61 7.46 4.37
C ILE A 48 3.31 7.19 3.61
N CYS A 49 3.42 6.66 2.38
CA CYS A 49 2.27 6.31 1.56
C CYS A 49 1.39 5.25 2.22
N ALA A 50 1.97 4.20 2.79
CA ALA A 50 1.23 3.18 3.54
C ALA A 50 0.49 3.79 4.74
N ILE A 51 1.10 4.73 5.47
CA ILE A 51 0.43 5.45 6.56
C ILE A 51 -0.75 6.25 6.03
N CYS A 52 -0.59 7.00 4.93
CA CYS A 52 -1.68 7.73 4.30
C CYS A 52 -2.84 6.80 3.92
N VAL A 53 -2.55 5.66 3.26
CA VAL A 53 -3.58 4.66 2.93
C VAL A 53 -4.30 4.15 4.17
N LYS A 54 -3.58 3.87 5.27
CA LYS A 54 -4.20 3.45 6.53
C LYS A 54 -5.13 4.51 7.10
N VAL A 55 -4.73 5.78 7.06
CA VAL A 55 -5.56 6.89 7.54
C VAL A 55 -6.83 7.02 6.69
N TYR A 56 -6.71 6.94 5.36
CA TYR A 56 -7.86 6.93 4.45
C TYR A 56 -8.78 5.73 4.67
N SER A 57 -8.23 4.54 4.88
CA SER A 57 -9.03 3.32 5.09
C SER A 57 -9.83 3.32 6.40
N ARG A 58 -9.42 4.11 7.39
CA ARG A 58 -10.15 4.27 8.66
C ARG A 58 -11.38 5.17 8.51
N THR A 59 -11.41 6.01 7.48
CA THR A 59 -12.53 6.93 7.20
C THR A 59 -13.53 6.37 6.18
N VAL A 60 -13.19 5.27 5.48
CA VAL A 60 -14.05 4.62 4.46
C VAL A 60 -14.60 3.28 4.96
N THR A 61 -15.90 3.04 4.79
CA THR A 61 -16.67 1.94 5.41
C THR A 61 -16.23 0.52 5.05
N LYS A 62 -15.97 -0.29 6.09
CA LYS A 62 -16.08 -1.77 6.22
C LYS A 62 -15.80 -2.65 4.98
N ASN A 63 -14.56 -2.71 4.47
CA ASN A 63 -13.93 -3.99 4.04
C ASN A 63 -12.42 -3.90 3.72
N MET A 64 -11.65 -3.00 4.34
CA MET A 64 -10.22 -2.82 4.02
C MET A 64 -9.24 -3.58 4.93
N GLN A 65 -9.70 -4.51 5.77
CA GLN A 65 -8.84 -5.17 6.75
C GLN A 65 -7.69 -5.97 6.10
N ASN A 66 -7.98 -6.67 5.00
CA ASN A 66 -6.95 -7.42 4.27
C ASN A 66 -5.86 -6.51 3.68
N ILE A 67 -6.20 -5.27 3.34
CA ILE A 67 -5.27 -4.26 2.81
C ILE A 67 -4.38 -3.73 3.91
N LEU A 68 -4.96 -3.43 5.08
CA LEU A 68 -4.21 -3.04 6.27
C LEU A 68 -3.17 -4.12 6.61
N ASP A 69 -3.57 -5.38 6.58
CA ASP A 69 -2.71 -6.53 6.87
C ASP A 69 -1.62 -6.76 5.80
N ALA A 70 -1.90 -6.47 4.52
CA ALA A 70 -0.92 -6.53 3.43
C ALA A 70 0.08 -5.37 3.51
N LEU A 71 -0.39 -4.15 3.76
CA LEU A 71 0.45 -2.97 3.98
C LEU A 71 1.36 -3.14 5.20
N ASP A 72 0.84 -3.72 6.29
CA ASP A 72 1.64 -4.04 7.47
C ASP A 72 2.75 -5.03 7.15
N ARG A 73 2.47 -6.07 6.37
CA ARG A 73 3.49 -7.02 5.90
C ARG A 73 4.52 -6.36 4.98
N ILE A 74 4.10 -5.50 4.07
CA ILE A 74 4.98 -4.77 3.15
C ILE A 74 5.90 -3.83 3.92
N VAL A 75 5.37 -3.08 4.89
CA VAL A 75 6.18 -2.18 5.73
C VAL A 75 7.15 -2.98 6.60
N ALA A 76 6.70 -4.06 7.23
CA ALA A 76 7.56 -4.92 8.05
C ALA A 76 8.73 -5.50 7.25
N ALA A 77 8.47 -5.99 6.04
CA ALA A 77 9.50 -6.55 5.17
C ALA A 77 10.38 -5.48 4.47
N THR A 78 9.92 -4.22 4.34
CA THR A 78 10.73 -3.10 3.81
C THR A 78 11.78 -2.61 4.82
N PHE A 79 11.47 -2.72 6.12
CA PHE A 79 12.29 -2.20 7.22
C PHE A 79 12.96 -3.28 8.07
N GLU A 80 12.91 -4.56 7.67
CA GLU A 80 13.48 -5.70 8.43
C GLU A 80 13.09 -5.70 9.92
N ILE A 81 11.87 -5.24 10.22
CA ILE A 81 11.38 -5.22 11.60
C ILE A 81 11.03 -6.68 11.96
N ASN A 82 12.01 -7.38 12.52
CA ASN A 82 11.83 -8.67 13.17
C ASN A 82 10.81 -8.51 14.31
N ASP A 83 9.59 -8.98 14.10
CA ASP A 83 9.02 -10.01 14.97
C ASP A 83 7.84 -10.72 14.24
N LYS A 84 7.99 -12.03 14.02
CA LYS A 84 6.94 -13.02 13.64
C LYS A 84 6.42 -13.09 12.19
N GLY A 85 7.23 -12.81 11.17
CA GLY A 85 6.80 -12.86 9.76
C GLY A 85 7.34 -14.04 8.94
N THR A 86 6.44 -14.93 8.49
CA THR A 86 6.40 -15.97 7.41
C THR A 86 7.65 -16.44 6.59
N GLY A 87 8.87 -15.92 6.76
CA GLY A 87 10.07 -16.34 6.01
C GLY A 87 10.08 -15.96 4.52
N LYS A 88 9.02 -15.31 4.01
CA LYS A 88 8.88 -14.87 2.62
C LYS A 88 9.49 -13.49 2.42
N SER A 89 10.20 -13.32 1.31
CA SER A 89 10.70 -12.03 0.84
C SER A 89 9.56 -11.08 0.47
N LEU A 90 9.83 -9.77 0.56
CA LEU A 90 8.87 -8.71 0.21
C LEU A 90 8.27 -8.88 -1.21
N LYS A 91 9.08 -9.40 -2.14
CA LYS A 91 8.67 -9.67 -3.52
C LYS A 91 7.63 -10.79 -3.59
N GLU A 92 7.85 -11.88 -2.86
CA GLU A 92 6.93 -13.02 -2.82
C GLU A 92 5.57 -12.66 -2.22
N ILE A 93 5.57 -11.80 -1.19
CA ILE A 93 4.33 -11.33 -0.55
C ILE A 93 3.50 -10.50 -1.54
N ILE A 94 4.14 -9.54 -2.22
CA ILE A 94 3.46 -8.67 -3.19
C ILE A 94 2.96 -9.47 -4.40
N GLU A 95 3.75 -10.41 -4.92
CA GLU A 95 3.33 -11.27 -6.03
C GLU A 95 2.16 -12.20 -5.64
N GLU A 96 2.11 -12.67 -4.40
CA GLU A 96 1.00 -13.47 -3.89
C GLU A 96 -0.29 -12.65 -3.75
N ASP A 97 -0.20 -11.44 -3.17
CA ASP A 97 -1.38 -10.61 -2.95
C ASP A 97 -1.91 -9.99 -4.26
N VAL A 98 -1.03 -9.58 -5.19
CA VAL A 98 -1.43 -9.15 -6.55
C VAL A 98 -2.12 -10.28 -7.31
N ARG A 99 -1.66 -11.52 -7.18
CA ARG A 99 -2.29 -12.69 -7.79
C ARG A 99 -3.68 -12.96 -7.21
N LYS A 100 -3.85 -12.88 -5.89
CA LYS A 100 -5.18 -13.02 -5.24
C LYS A 100 -6.17 -11.97 -5.72
N VAL A 101 -5.73 -10.72 -5.90
CA VAL A 101 -6.58 -9.64 -6.44
C VAL A 101 -7.00 -9.96 -7.88
N LYS A 102 -6.06 -10.37 -8.74
CA LYS A 102 -6.38 -10.77 -10.14
C LYS A 102 -7.33 -11.96 -10.21
N GLU A 103 -7.17 -12.96 -9.36
CA GLU A 103 -8.07 -14.12 -9.30
C GLU A 103 -9.48 -13.73 -8.84
N GLN A 104 -9.61 -12.76 -7.94
CA GLN A 104 -10.90 -12.20 -7.54
C GLN A 104 -11.58 -11.43 -8.68
N GLU A 105 -10.85 -10.59 -9.42
CA GLU A 105 -11.38 -9.86 -10.58
C GLU A 105 -11.90 -10.81 -11.69
N VAL A 106 -11.18 -11.90 -11.96
CA VAL A 106 -11.61 -12.93 -12.94
C VAL A 106 -12.86 -13.68 -12.46
N SER A 107 -12.98 -13.93 -11.16
CA SER A 107 -14.17 -14.58 -10.58
C SER A 107 -15.43 -13.71 -10.72
N TYR A 108 -15.33 -12.40 -10.49
CA TYR A 108 -16.45 -11.47 -10.70
C TYR A 108 -16.86 -11.37 -12.18
N ALA A 109 -15.91 -11.39 -13.10
CA ALA A 109 -16.20 -11.38 -14.55
C ALA A 109 -16.97 -12.63 -15.02
N ASN A 110 -16.78 -13.77 -14.36
CA ASN A 110 -17.47 -15.03 -14.70
C ASN A 110 -18.88 -15.15 -14.10
N HIS A 111 -19.30 -14.26 -13.19
CA HIS A 111 -20.64 -14.26 -12.58
C HIS A 111 -21.62 -13.27 -13.24
N ILE A 112 -21.19 -12.54 -14.29
CA ILE A 112 -22.02 -11.58 -15.06
C ILE A 112 -22.30 -12.13 -16.48
N ASN A 113 -22.19 -13.45 -16.69
CA ASN A 113 -22.62 -14.11 -17.93
C ASN A 113 -23.71 -15.13 -17.65
#